data_AF-A0A7S2VPG4-F1
#
_entry.id   AF-A0A7S2VPG4-F1
#
_cell.length_a   1.000
_cell.length_b   1.000
_cell.length_c   1.000
_cell.angle_alpha   90.00
_cell.angle_beta   90.00
_cell.angle_gamma   90.00
#
_symmetry.space_group_name_H-M   'P 1'
#
loop_
_entity.id
_entity.type
_entity.pdbx_description
1 polymer ?
#
loop_
_entity_poly.entity_id
_entity_poly.type
_entity_poly.pdbx_seq_one_letter_code
_entity_poly.pdbx_strand_id
1 'polypeptide(L)'
;MVGQPNVRFHLRGQDYEYNFESMRQRNLNSSKEREIRPPQSMAAPPKPILPLGYMTVIRVPQGAGKTMEIQDPNTPGQKITVALPPGASPGKHMAVPLPGKGEDVQAIMDKQRSGWPAAAKALAGAGGVGGR
;
A
#
# COMPACT_ATOMS: atom_id res chain seq x y z
N MET A 1 3.15 -3.01 4.09
CA MET A 1 2.44 -3.85 3.09
C MET A 1 1.21 -4.45 3.77
N VAL A 2 0.09 -4.51 3.06
CA VAL A 2 -1.23 -4.88 3.61
C VAL A 2 -1.48 -6.40 3.65
N GLY A 3 -0.77 -7.16 2.80
CA GLY A 3 -0.89 -8.63 2.74
C GLY A 3 -2.17 -9.08 2.03
N GLN A 4 -2.20 -8.97 0.69
CA GLN A 4 -3.35 -9.40 -0.10
C GLN A 4 -3.39 -10.94 -0.20
N PRO A 5 -4.56 -11.60 -0.10
CA PRO A 5 -4.69 -13.06 -0.14
C PRO A 5 -4.49 -13.65 -1.55
N ASN A 6 -4.75 -12.85 -2.58
CA ASN A 6 -4.54 -13.23 -3.97
C ASN A 6 -4.10 -12.04 -4.83
N VAL A 7 -3.64 -12.34 -6.04
CA VAL A 7 -3.38 -11.34 -7.08
C VAL A 7 -3.68 -11.91 -8.45
N ARG A 8 -4.19 -11.07 -9.34
CA ARG A 8 -4.37 -11.38 -10.77
C ARG A 8 -3.32 -10.66 -11.59
N PHE A 9 -2.71 -11.37 -12.53
CA PHE A 9 -1.66 -10.82 -13.38
C PHE A 9 -1.74 -11.39 -14.79
N HIS A 10 -1.54 -10.51 -15.77
CA HIS A 10 -1.49 -10.86 -17.19
C HIS A 10 -0.04 -11.05 -17.63
N LEU A 11 0.31 -12.26 -18.08
CA LEU A 11 1.66 -12.59 -18.53
C LEU A 11 1.62 -13.36 -19.84
N ARG A 12 2.30 -12.84 -20.87
CA ARG A 12 2.49 -13.52 -22.16
C ARG A 12 1.15 -13.95 -22.80
N GLY A 13 0.15 -13.08 -22.79
CA GLY A 13 -1.16 -13.34 -23.39
C GLY A 13 -2.06 -14.28 -22.58
N GLN A 14 -1.74 -14.53 -21.32
CA GLN A 14 -2.49 -15.41 -20.44
C GLN A 14 -2.77 -14.71 -19.11
N ASP A 15 -3.99 -14.92 -18.61
CA ASP A 15 -4.42 -14.39 -17.32
C ASP A 15 -4.23 -15.45 -16.24
N TYR A 16 -3.54 -15.07 -15.18
CA TYR A 16 -3.27 -15.92 -14.03
C TYR A 16 -3.83 -15.31 -12.75
N GLU A 17 -4.31 -16.18 -11.87
CA GLU A 17 -4.58 -15.86 -10.48
C GLU A 17 -3.60 -16.62 -9.60
N TYR A 18 -2.93 -15.89 -8.70
CA TYR A 18 -2.08 -16.45 -7.66
C TYR A 18 -2.82 -16.32 -6.34
N ASN A 19 -3.11 -17.45 -5.71
CA ASN A 19 -3.72 -17.54 -4.40
C ASN A 19 -2.65 -17.92 -3.38
N PHE A 20 -2.40 -17.03 -2.41
CA PHE A 20 -1.33 -17.19 -1.42
C PHE A 20 -1.77 -17.97 -0.18
N GLU A 21 -3.08 -18.18 0.01
CA GLU A 21 -3.61 -19.00 1.10
C GLU A 21 -3.47 -20.49 0.79
N SER A 22 -3.85 -20.89 -0.43
CA SER A 22 -3.72 -22.26 -0.94
C SER A 22 -2.36 -22.54 -1.59
N MET A 23 -1.53 -21.50 -1.77
CA MET A 23 -0.25 -21.57 -2.46
C MET A 23 -0.36 -22.16 -3.87
N ARG A 24 -1.31 -21.62 -4.66
CA ARG A 24 -1.58 -22.06 -6.03
C ARG A 24 -1.56 -20.93 -7.04
N GLN A 25 -1.01 -21.22 -8.20
CA GLN A 25 -1.16 -20.43 -9.42
C GLN A 25 -2.18 -21.13 -10.33
N ARG A 26 -3.25 -20.44 -10.72
CA ARG A 26 -4.26 -20.91 -11.67
C ARG A 26 -4.22 -20.08 -12.95
N ASN A 27 -4.16 -20.73 -14.11
CA ASN A 27 -4.41 -20.07 -15.39
C ASN A 27 -5.92 -19.92 -15.58
N LEU A 28 -6.41 -18.70 -15.76
CA LEU A 28 -7.85 -18.41 -15.83
C LEU A 28 -8.48 -18.87 -17.15
N ASN A 29 -7.70 -18.97 -18.23
CA ASN A 29 -8.18 -19.40 -19.55
C ASN A 29 -8.30 -20.93 -19.69
N SER A 30 -7.39 -21.68 -19.07
CA SER A 30 -7.32 -23.15 -19.18
C SER A 30 -7.66 -23.91 -17.91
N SER A 31 -7.86 -23.20 -16.78
CA SER A 31 -8.01 -23.76 -15.44
C SER A 31 -6.88 -24.68 -14.97
N LYS A 32 -5.72 -24.71 -15.65
CA LYS A 32 -4.55 -25.45 -15.20
C LYS A 32 -3.95 -24.80 -13.95
N GLU A 33 -3.61 -25.61 -12.97
CA GLU A 33 -3.03 -25.17 -11.70
C GLU A 33 -1.58 -25.64 -11.53
N ARG A 34 -0.80 -24.85 -10.79
CA ARG A 34 0.56 -25.19 -10.35
C ARG A 34 0.74 -24.76 -8.90
N GLU A 35 1.46 -25.56 -8.14
CA GLU A 35 1.87 -25.19 -6.78
C GLU A 35 2.94 -24.10 -6.83
N ILE A 36 2.82 -23.12 -5.94
CA ILE A 36 3.81 -22.07 -5.72
C ILE A 36 4.39 -22.20 -4.32
N ARG A 37 5.54 -21.55 -4.09
CA ARG A 37 6.25 -21.59 -2.80
C ARG A 37 6.54 -20.19 -2.31
N PRO A 38 6.57 -19.96 -0.99
CA PRO A 38 6.97 -18.68 -0.45
C PRO A 38 8.45 -18.44 -0.77
N PRO A 39 8.90 -17.16 -0.83
CA PRO A 39 10.31 -16.84 -0.99
C PRO A 39 11.15 -17.48 0.12
N GLN A 40 12.33 -17.97 -0.25
CA GLN A 40 13.23 -18.61 0.70
C GLN A 40 13.72 -17.59 1.74
N SER A 41 13.72 -17.99 3.01
CA SER A 41 14.16 -17.17 4.15
C SER A 41 13.35 -15.89 4.42
N MET A 42 12.12 -15.78 3.89
CA MET A 42 11.22 -14.68 4.20
C MET A 42 9.94 -15.19 4.86
N ALA A 43 9.73 -14.81 6.13
CA ALA A 43 8.49 -15.07 6.83
C ALA A 43 7.47 -13.95 6.57
N ALA A 44 6.20 -14.32 6.49
CA ALA A 44 5.13 -13.33 6.45
C ALA A 44 5.09 -12.55 7.78
N PRO A 45 4.93 -11.21 7.74
CA PRO A 45 4.76 -10.44 8.97
C PRO A 45 3.45 -10.84 9.67
N PRO A 46 3.41 -10.87 11.02
CA PRO A 46 2.24 -11.35 11.76
C PRO A 46 1.03 -10.42 11.66
N LYS A 47 1.25 -9.14 11.31
CA LYS A 47 0.18 -8.15 11.11
C LYS A 47 0.49 -7.28 9.89
N PRO A 48 -0.54 -6.84 9.14
CA PRO A 48 -0.39 -5.83 8.11
C PRO A 48 0.29 -4.57 8.65
N ILE A 49 1.31 -4.09 7.94
CA ILE A 49 2.07 -2.89 8.34
C ILE A 49 1.28 -1.60 8.00
N LEU A 50 0.35 -1.71 7.06
CA LEU A 50 -0.50 -0.63 6.59
C LEU A 50 -1.98 -1.04 6.75
N PRO A 51 -2.90 -0.08 6.93
CA PRO A 51 -4.31 -0.38 7.05
C PRO A 51 -4.84 -1.09 5.79
N LEU A 52 -5.80 -1.99 6.00
CA LEU A 52 -6.53 -2.66 4.93
C LEU A 52 -7.40 -1.63 4.20
N GLY A 53 -7.31 -1.56 2.87
CA GLY A 53 -8.08 -0.62 2.07
C GLY A 53 -7.54 -0.47 0.64
N TYR A 54 -8.16 0.42 -0.13
CA TYR A 54 -7.65 0.82 -1.44
C TYR A 54 -6.30 1.50 -1.28
N MET A 55 -5.36 1.18 -2.17
CA MET A 55 -4.02 1.74 -2.11
C MET A 55 -3.47 1.98 -3.50
N THR A 56 -2.61 2.97 -3.61
CA THR A 56 -1.78 3.19 -4.79
C THR A 56 -0.30 3.17 -4.40
N VAL A 57 0.55 2.71 -5.31
CA VAL A 57 2.01 2.74 -5.14
C VAL A 57 2.56 3.81 -6.05
N ILE A 58 3.20 4.81 -5.46
CA ILE A 58 3.69 5.99 -6.19
C ILE A 58 5.20 6.08 -6.01
N ARG A 59 5.88 6.51 -7.06
CA ARG A 59 7.30 6.84 -7.02
C ARG A 59 7.45 8.27 -6.51
N VAL A 60 8.26 8.46 -5.47
CA VAL A 60 8.51 9.79 -4.90
C VAL A 60 9.22 10.65 -5.96
N PRO A 61 8.65 11.81 -6.34
CA PRO A 61 9.26 12.69 -7.33
C PRO A 61 10.51 13.38 -6.76
N GLN A 62 11.38 13.88 -7.65
CA GLN A 62 12.50 14.73 -7.24
C GLN A 62 11.96 16.07 -6.72
N GLY A 63 12.53 16.57 -5.61
CA GLY A 63 12.08 17.80 -4.97
C GLY A 63 10.82 17.67 -4.09
N ALA A 64 10.36 16.45 -3.81
CA ALA A 64 9.29 16.23 -2.85
C ALA A 64 9.71 16.74 -1.45
N GLY A 65 8.91 17.64 -0.87
CA GLY A 65 9.14 18.19 0.47
C GLY A 65 8.64 17.23 1.57
N LYS A 66 8.00 17.80 2.60
CA LYS A 66 7.38 17.00 3.70
C LYS A 66 6.02 16.41 3.32
N THR A 67 5.37 16.97 2.30
CA THR A 67 4.05 16.57 1.81
C THR A 67 4.04 16.52 0.28
N MET A 68 3.14 15.72 -0.29
CA MET A 68 2.88 15.66 -1.73
C MET A 68 1.38 15.56 -2.03
N GLU A 69 0.96 16.16 -3.13
CA GLU A 69 -0.41 16.00 -3.65
C GLU A 69 -0.45 14.85 -4.67
N ILE A 70 -1.44 13.99 -4.52
CA ILE A 70 -1.67 12.83 -5.37
C ILE A 70 -3.09 12.91 -5.89
N GLN A 71 -3.29 12.62 -7.18
CA GLN A 71 -4.63 12.46 -7.75
C GLN A 71 -5.20 11.11 -7.35
N ASP A 72 -6.43 11.11 -6.84
CA ASP A 72 -7.12 9.87 -6.49
C ASP A 72 -7.55 9.11 -7.76
N PRO A 73 -7.03 7.89 -8.01
CA PRO A 73 -7.50 7.07 -9.12
C PRO A 73 -8.95 6.60 -8.96
N ASN A 74 -9.49 6.57 -7.74
CA ASN A 74 -10.87 6.15 -7.49
C ASN A 74 -11.89 7.27 -7.75
N THR A 75 -11.47 8.52 -7.58
CA THR A 75 -12.31 9.73 -7.71
C THR A 75 -11.59 10.78 -8.57
N PRO A 76 -11.78 10.74 -9.90
CA PRO A 76 -11.13 11.69 -10.81
C PRO A 76 -11.43 13.14 -10.42
N GLY A 77 -10.38 13.94 -10.22
CA GLY A 77 -10.49 15.36 -9.83
C GLY A 77 -10.27 15.64 -8.34
N GLN A 78 -10.31 14.62 -7.47
CA GLN A 78 -9.96 14.79 -6.07
C GLN A 78 -8.44 14.68 -5.88
N LYS A 79 -7.86 15.65 -5.17
CA LYS A 79 -6.45 15.64 -4.77
C LYS A 79 -6.33 15.28 -3.30
N ILE A 80 -5.40 14.40 -2.98
CA ILE A 80 -5.12 13.94 -1.63
C ILE A 80 -3.71 14.39 -1.24
N THR A 81 -3.61 15.09 -0.11
CA THR A 81 -2.32 15.49 0.47
C THR A 81 -1.78 14.37 1.35
N VAL A 82 -0.61 13.85 0.98
CA VAL A 82 0.03 12.72 1.65
C VAL A 82 1.34 13.20 2.29
N ALA A 83 1.54 12.85 3.55
CA ALA A 83 2.79 13.12 4.25
C ALA A 83 3.87 12.11 3.83
N LEU A 84 5.05 12.62 3.49
CA LEU A 84 6.21 11.78 3.19
C LEU A 84 6.91 11.38 4.50
N PRO A 85 7.23 10.10 4.70
CA PRO A 85 8.01 9.67 5.86
C PRO A 85 9.46 10.18 5.76
N PRO A 86 10.18 10.34 6.89
CA PRO A 86 11.52 10.93 6.92
C PRO A 86 12.59 10.15 6.14
N GLY A 87 12.34 8.88 5.79
CA GLY A 87 13.23 8.07 4.94
C GLY A 87 12.87 8.02 3.46
N ALA A 88 11.82 8.75 3.04
CA ALA A 88 11.41 8.84 1.65
C ALA A 88 12.42 9.67 0.85
N SER A 89 13.05 9.04 -0.13
CA SER A 89 14.00 9.69 -1.05
C SER A 89 13.42 9.69 -2.45
N PRO A 90 13.79 10.67 -3.29
CA PRO A 90 13.41 10.67 -4.70
C PRO A 90 13.73 9.32 -5.37
N GLY A 91 12.76 8.81 -6.11
CA GLY A 91 12.88 7.55 -6.84
C GLY A 91 12.48 6.29 -6.06
N LYS A 92 12.30 6.34 -4.74
CA LYS A 92 11.75 5.21 -3.96
C LYS A 92 10.23 5.06 -4.17
N HIS A 93 9.74 3.84 -4.02
CA HIS A 93 8.31 3.56 -4.05
C HIS A 93 7.69 3.71 -2.66
N MET A 94 6.54 4.37 -2.61
CA MET A 94 5.74 4.58 -1.40
C MET A 94 4.32 4.08 -1.64
N ALA A 95 3.79 3.32 -0.69
CA ALA A 95 2.40 2.88 -0.70
C ALA A 95 1.53 3.89 0.05
N VAL A 96 0.46 4.34 -0.60
CA VAL A 96 -0.46 5.38 -0.12
C VAL A 96 -1.85 4.76 0.02
N PRO A 97 -2.44 4.73 1.23
CA PRO A 97 -3.83 4.34 1.40
C PRO A 97 -4.76 5.43 0.85
N LEU A 98 -5.79 5.00 0.12
CA LEU A 98 -6.77 5.85 -0.55
C LEU A 98 -8.18 5.58 0.01
N PRO A 99 -9.07 6.59 -0.05
CA PRO A 99 -10.48 6.39 0.28
C PRO A 99 -11.14 5.42 -0.67
N GLY A 100 -12.02 4.57 -0.12
CA GLY A 100 -13.05 3.93 -0.93
C GLY A 100 -14.04 4.96 -1.47
N LYS A 101 -14.82 4.58 -2.49
CA LYS A 101 -15.87 5.45 -3.03
C LYS A 101 -16.87 5.84 -1.92
N GLY A 102 -16.89 7.12 -1.55
CA GLY A 102 -17.75 7.66 -0.49
C GLY A 102 -17.19 7.59 0.93
N GLU A 103 -15.95 7.14 1.12
CA GLU A 103 -15.26 7.15 2.42
C GLU A 103 -14.49 8.46 2.63
N ASP A 104 -14.52 9.00 3.85
CA ASP A 104 -13.85 10.27 4.17
C ASP A 104 -12.33 10.09 4.42
N VAL A 105 -11.56 11.11 4.04
CA VAL A 105 -10.10 11.13 4.13
C VAL A 105 -9.61 11.06 5.58
N GLN A 106 -10.36 11.65 6.52
CA GLN A 106 -10.01 11.63 7.95
C GLN A 106 -10.08 10.23 8.56
N ALA A 107 -11.05 9.41 8.14
CA ALA A 107 -11.18 8.03 8.62
C ALA A 107 -9.94 7.18 8.28
N ILE A 108 -9.28 7.48 7.15
CA ILE A 108 -8.06 6.79 6.71
C ILE A 108 -6.86 7.28 7.49
N MET A 109 -6.77 8.59 7.75
CA MET A 109 -5.71 9.17 8.56
C MET A 109 -5.72 8.55 9.98
N ASP A 110 -6.91 8.36 10.56
CA ASP A 110 -7.05 7.70 11.87
C ASP A 110 -6.71 6.20 11.82
N LYS A 111 -7.13 5.49 10.77
CA LYS A 111 -6.70 4.09 10.52
C LYS A 111 -5.18 3.95 10.34
N GLN A 112 -4.54 4.95 9.74
CA GLN A 112 -3.09 4.97 9.56
C GLN A 112 -2.37 5.28 10.88
N ARG A 113 -2.89 6.22 11.67
CA ARG A 113 -2.39 6.50 13.03
C ARG A 113 -2.56 5.30 13.95
N SER A 114 -3.62 4.50 13.80
CA SER A 114 -3.83 3.31 14.63
C SER A 114 -2.92 2.14 14.22
N GLY A 115 -2.67 1.96 12.91
CA GLY A 115 -1.88 0.86 12.35
C GLY A 115 -0.35 1.02 12.38
N TRP A 116 0.20 2.20 12.67
CA TRP A 116 1.66 2.36 12.80
C TRP A 116 2.22 1.60 14.02
N PRO A 117 3.37 0.92 13.90
CA PRO A 117 4.09 0.43 15.08
C PRO A 117 4.41 1.61 16.00
N ALA A 118 4.38 1.41 17.32
CA ALA A 118 4.51 2.49 18.31
C ALA A 118 5.72 3.41 18.07
N ALA A 119 6.85 2.86 17.58
CA ALA A 119 8.05 3.61 17.22
C ALA A 119 7.85 4.59 16.04
N ALA A 120 7.03 4.23 15.04
CA ALA A 120 6.69 5.11 13.92
C ALA A 120 5.70 6.21 14.34
N LYS A 121 4.79 5.91 15.27
CA LYS A 121 3.91 6.94 15.88
C LYS A 121 4.71 7.99 16.65
N ALA A 122 5.72 7.56 17.41
CA ALA A 122 6.57 8.46 18.19
C ALA A 122 7.41 9.41 17.30
N LEU A 123 7.96 8.90 16.20
CA LEU A 123 8.74 9.71 15.25
C LEU A 123 7.88 10.72 14.47
N ALA A 124 6.64 10.38 14.16
CA ALA A 124 5.72 11.32 13.52
C ALA A 124 5.11 12.33 14.51
N GLY A 125 4.90 11.94 15.77
CA GLY A 125 4.43 12.83 16.84
C GLY A 125 5.46 13.88 17.25
N ALA A 126 6.76 13.58 17.13
CA ALA A 126 7.83 14.52 17.43
C ALA A 126 7.98 15.67 16.39
N GLY A 127 7.32 15.57 15.23
CA GLY A 127 7.33 16.62 14.20
C GLY A 127 6.13 17.57 14.22
N GLY A 128 5.21 17.40 15.19
CA GLY A 128 3.89 18.03 15.16
C GLY A 128 3.44 18.63 16.49
N VAL A 129 4.34 19.23 17.28
CA VAL A 129 3.99 20.21 18.30
C VAL A 129 5.04 21.32 18.24
N GLY A 130 4.72 22.39 17.52
CA GLY A 130 5.64 23.50 17.30
C GLY A 130 5.02 24.58 16.42
N GLY A 131 3.78 24.96 16.71
CA GLY A 131 3.13 26.16 16.18
C GLY A 131 2.87 27.12 17.33
N ARG A 132 3.51 28.28 17.23
CA ARG A 132 3.34 29.49 18.06
C ARG A 132 1.89 29.95 18.16
#